data_AF-B6K698-F1
#
_entry.id   AF-B6K698-F1
#
_cell.length_a   1.000
_cell.length_b   1.000
_cell.length_c   1.000
_cell.angle_alpha   90.00
_cell.angle_beta   90.00
_cell.angle_gamma   90.00
#
_symmetry.space_group_name_H-M   'P 1'
#
loop_
_entity.id
_entity.type
_entity.pdbx_description
1 polymer ?
#
loop_
_entity_poly.entity_id
_entity_poly.type
_entity_poly.pdbx_seq_one_letter_code
_entity_poly.pdbx_strand_id
1 'polypeptide(L)'
;MTGYYSEEKVHRHSERQHGRRFRKMGLVYFAMPLITTLMWTIGLIVLLCLWRVQDRWHTPGEPDPVYISDMGAYTKGFFVPMCAVTGGFFLITMFVIRFARHRRLLYPDRYIAEPVLGYTSIFFAACACSCLIGLAVRDDVHHDDQHWKFTVAFIVTMFVSAAANVMEWFIMLHFFSYSRYICWTTWTKLVVLVLGIICAICFGGLKSRHRSRAARFEWTTAFFLSLFYACLCADLSPTCKPGRFPNYKLQSAYKQRNSVATDILPQHDMPPPAGDVEAGYGENLARPAPPFASNEQEESNATSSGQTSFISLPPAAVAPQGRVSGDAAFPAAPRAPAAAAAAASAAVATEMPAEPRAVQVAA
;
A
#
# COMPACT_ATOMS: atom_id res chain seq x y z
N MET A 1 -21.40 2.65 56.97
CA MET A 1 -20.73 1.69 56.06
C MET A 1 -21.40 1.54 54.68
N THR A 2 -22.70 1.77 54.53
CA THR A 2 -23.44 1.53 53.27
C THR A 2 -22.96 2.30 52.04
N GLY A 3 -22.50 3.55 52.17
CA GLY A 3 -22.09 4.39 51.02
C GLY A 3 -20.93 3.82 50.19
N TYR A 4 -19.89 3.30 50.85
CA TYR A 4 -18.68 2.79 50.18
C TYR A 4 -18.97 1.64 49.20
N TYR A 5 -19.95 0.79 49.52
CA TYR A 5 -20.38 -0.32 48.68
C TYR A 5 -21.16 0.10 47.42
N SER A 6 -21.62 1.35 47.36
CA SER A 6 -22.30 1.91 46.18
C SER A 6 -21.26 2.42 45.16
N GLU A 7 -20.33 3.27 45.61
CA GLU A 7 -19.23 3.80 44.80
C GLU A 7 -18.43 2.68 44.10
N GLU A 8 -18.04 1.65 44.85
CA GLU A 8 -17.25 0.53 44.31
C GLU A 8 -18.04 -0.32 43.29
N LYS A 9 -19.39 -0.27 43.29
CA LYS A 9 -20.23 -0.88 42.25
C LYS A 9 -20.35 0.02 41.03
N VAL A 10 -20.53 1.34 41.22
CA VAL A 10 -20.63 2.32 40.14
C VAL A 10 -19.31 2.39 39.35
N HIS A 11 -18.17 2.48 40.02
CA HIS A 11 -16.85 2.48 39.39
C HIS A 11 -16.62 1.23 38.54
N ARG A 12 -16.79 0.04 39.13
CA ARG A 12 -16.63 -1.23 38.40
C ARG A 12 -17.64 -1.39 37.26
N HIS A 13 -18.83 -0.81 37.33
CA HIS A 13 -19.76 -0.81 36.21
C HIS A 13 -19.31 0.12 35.08
N SER A 14 -18.80 1.31 35.42
CA SER A 14 -18.20 2.25 34.46
C SER A 14 -17.01 1.64 33.72
N GLU A 15 -16.06 1.01 34.42
CA GLU A 15 -14.91 0.33 33.81
C GLU A 15 -15.37 -0.82 32.88
N ARG A 16 -16.33 -1.63 33.33
CA ARG A 16 -16.93 -2.70 32.51
C ARG A 16 -17.68 -2.17 31.28
N GLN A 17 -18.15 -0.92 31.26
CA GLN A 17 -18.71 -0.30 30.06
C GLN A 17 -17.61 0.28 29.14
N HIS A 18 -16.63 0.99 29.69
CA HIS A 18 -15.50 1.53 28.94
C HIS A 18 -14.71 0.43 28.21
N GLY A 19 -14.34 -0.64 28.92
CA GLY A 19 -13.65 -1.80 28.32
C GLY A 19 -14.48 -2.50 27.23
N ARG A 20 -15.81 -2.53 27.34
CA ARG A 20 -16.70 -3.07 26.30
C ARG A 20 -16.76 -2.17 25.06
N ARG A 21 -16.83 -0.84 25.22
CA ARG A 21 -16.78 0.12 24.10
C ARG A 21 -15.44 0.04 23.36
N PHE A 22 -14.33 0.02 24.10
CA PHE A 22 -12.98 -0.04 23.54
C PHE A 22 -12.74 -1.32 22.71
N ARG A 23 -13.15 -2.50 23.24
CA ARG A 23 -13.05 -3.78 22.50
C ARG A 23 -13.88 -3.81 21.22
N LYS A 24 -15.06 -3.16 21.20
CA LYS A 24 -15.86 -3.02 19.97
C LYS A 24 -15.15 -2.15 18.93
N MET A 25 -14.57 -1.01 19.32
CA MET A 25 -13.81 -0.16 18.39
C MET A 25 -12.58 -0.88 17.83
N GLY A 26 -11.81 -1.60 18.64
CA GLY A 26 -10.69 -2.43 18.16
C GLY A 26 -11.10 -3.47 17.11
N LEU A 27 -12.22 -4.15 17.32
CA LEU A 27 -12.75 -5.10 16.33
C LEU A 27 -13.16 -4.42 15.02
N VAL A 28 -13.77 -3.23 15.08
CA VAL A 28 -14.12 -2.44 13.88
C VAL A 28 -12.86 -2.01 13.12
N TYR A 29 -11.78 -1.62 13.81
CA TYR A 29 -10.51 -1.29 13.16
C TYR A 29 -9.89 -2.51 12.46
N PHE A 30 -9.86 -3.67 13.12
CA PHE A 30 -9.38 -4.92 12.53
C PHE A 30 -10.24 -5.42 11.35
N ALA A 31 -11.53 -5.09 11.32
CA ALA A 31 -12.42 -5.48 10.22
C ALA A 31 -12.08 -4.80 8.88
N MET A 32 -11.49 -3.59 8.89
CA MET A 32 -11.18 -2.86 7.65
C MET A 32 -10.17 -3.58 6.73
N PRO A 33 -8.96 -3.99 7.20
CA PRO A 33 -8.05 -4.78 6.37
C PRO A 33 -8.60 -6.18 6.09
N LEU A 34 -9.44 -6.74 6.97
CA LEU A 34 -10.04 -8.06 6.76
C LEU A 34 -11.01 -8.05 5.57
N ILE A 35 -11.88 -7.03 5.48
CA ILE A 35 -12.78 -6.84 4.33
C ILE A 35 -11.98 -6.63 3.04
N THR A 36 -10.92 -5.81 3.09
CA THR A 36 -9.99 -5.60 1.96
C THR A 36 -9.38 -6.94 1.48
N THR A 37 -8.81 -7.70 2.42
CA THR A 37 -8.13 -8.98 2.15
C THR A 37 -9.10 -10.01 1.58
N LEU A 38 -10.28 -10.15 2.17
CA LEU A 38 -11.29 -11.12 1.73
C LEU A 38 -11.88 -10.74 0.38
N MET A 39 -12.26 -9.48 0.14
CA MET A 39 -12.81 -9.04 -1.14
C MET A 39 -11.82 -9.28 -2.29
N TRP A 40 -10.56 -8.86 -2.12
CA TRP A 40 -9.52 -9.06 -3.12
C TRP A 40 -9.23 -10.54 -3.37
N THR A 41 -9.04 -11.34 -2.32
CA THR A 41 -8.67 -12.76 -2.44
C THR A 41 -9.82 -13.62 -2.98
N ILE A 42 -11.05 -13.42 -2.50
CA ILE A 42 -12.24 -14.11 -3.04
C ILE A 42 -12.46 -13.71 -4.50
N GLY A 43 -12.28 -12.44 -4.83
CA GLY A 43 -12.38 -11.96 -6.21
C GLY A 43 -11.37 -12.61 -7.16
N LEU A 44 -10.09 -12.72 -6.77
CA LEU A 44 -9.09 -13.46 -7.54
C LEU A 44 -9.46 -14.94 -7.69
N ILE A 45 -9.94 -15.60 -6.64
CA ILE A 45 -10.38 -17.01 -6.70
C ILE A 45 -11.58 -17.15 -7.64
N VAL A 46 -12.56 -16.24 -7.59
CA VAL A 46 -13.73 -16.24 -8.50
C VAL A 46 -13.29 -16.07 -9.95
N LEU A 47 -12.38 -15.13 -10.24
CA LEU A 47 -11.83 -14.95 -11.60
C LEU A 47 -11.07 -16.19 -12.07
N LEU A 48 -10.28 -16.83 -11.21
CA LEU A 48 -9.55 -18.06 -11.55
C LEU A 48 -10.49 -19.24 -11.82
N CYS A 49 -11.59 -19.36 -11.05
CA CYS A 49 -12.64 -20.34 -11.30
C CYS A 49 -13.40 -20.07 -12.60
N LEU A 50 -13.71 -18.79 -12.91
CA LEU A 50 -14.35 -18.40 -14.17
C LEU A 50 -13.45 -18.65 -15.39
N TRP A 51 -12.13 -18.46 -15.25
CA TRP A 51 -11.15 -18.86 -16.25
C TRP A 51 -11.19 -20.39 -16.45
N ARG A 52 -11.13 -21.16 -15.36
CA ARG A 52 -11.04 -22.63 -15.42
C ARG A 52 -12.30 -23.32 -15.94
N VAL A 53 -13.48 -22.71 -15.78
CA VAL A 53 -14.79 -23.30 -16.16
C VAL A 53 -15.25 -22.90 -17.58
N GLN A 54 -14.64 -21.89 -18.21
CA GLN A 54 -15.09 -21.39 -19.52
C GLN A 54 -14.13 -21.79 -20.64
N ASP A 55 -14.57 -22.66 -21.54
CA ASP A 55 -13.74 -23.24 -22.61
C ASP A 55 -13.14 -22.18 -23.56
N ARG A 56 -13.82 -21.04 -23.75
CA ARG A 56 -13.35 -19.92 -24.61
C ARG A 56 -11.95 -19.40 -24.27
N TRP A 57 -11.49 -19.59 -23.02
CA TRP A 57 -10.16 -19.17 -22.57
C TRP A 57 -9.03 -20.15 -22.88
N HIS A 58 -9.35 -21.31 -23.45
CA HIS A 58 -8.39 -22.37 -23.79
C HIS A 58 -8.09 -22.41 -25.30
N THR A 59 -8.27 -21.27 -25.98
CA THR A 59 -8.12 -21.12 -27.44
C THR A 59 -6.64 -21.04 -27.86
N PRO A 60 -6.19 -21.73 -28.92
CA PRO A 60 -4.79 -21.70 -29.37
C PRO A 60 -4.28 -20.28 -29.69
N GLY A 61 -3.21 -19.87 -29.01
CA GLY A 61 -2.59 -18.53 -29.14
C GLY A 61 -2.81 -17.63 -27.92
N GLU A 62 -3.77 -17.98 -27.06
CA GLU A 62 -4.09 -17.24 -25.83
C GLU A 62 -3.11 -17.60 -24.67
N PRO A 63 -2.88 -16.71 -23.68
CA PRO A 63 -2.01 -17.00 -22.54
C PRO A 63 -2.61 -18.10 -21.63
N ASP A 64 -1.73 -18.90 -21.02
CA ASP A 64 -2.08 -19.95 -20.06
C ASP A 64 -1.41 -19.70 -18.69
N PRO A 65 -2.15 -19.26 -17.65
CA PRO A 65 -3.53 -18.77 -17.70
C PRO A 65 -3.65 -17.43 -18.43
N VAL A 66 -4.89 -17.03 -18.73
CA VAL A 66 -5.25 -15.69 -19.24
C VAL A 66 -4.86 -14.61 -18.20
N TYR A 67 -4.57 -13.38 -18.64
CA TYR A 67 -4.28 -12.26 -17.73
C TYR A 67 -5.49 -11.91 -16.83
N ILE A 68 -5.23 -11.35 -15.65
CA ILE A 68 -6.28 -10.80 -14.77
C ILE A 68 -6.94 -9.60 -15.45
N SER A 69 -6.16 -8.74 -16.13
CA SER A 69 -6.69 -7.58 -16.87
C SER A 69 -7.79 -7.99 -17.87
N ASP A 70 -7.54 -9.01 -18.69
CA ASP A 70 -8.49 -9.58 -19.63
C ASP A 70 -9.70 -10.18 -18.90
N MET A 71 -9.49 -11.06 -17.91
CA MET A 71 -10.57 -11.66 -17.14
C MET A 71 -11.47 -10.61 -16.45
N GLY A 72 -10.89 -9.51 -15.99
CA GLY A 72 -11.60 -8.34 -15.46
C GLY A 72 -12.38 -7.57 -16.54
N ALA A 73 -11.77 -7.37 -17.71
CA ALA A 73 -12.41 -6.73 -18.88
C ALA A 73 -13.66 -7.47 -19.36
N TYR A 74 -13.64 -8.81 -19.32
CA TYR A 74 -14.80 -9.65 -19.66
C TYR A 74 -15.81 -9.81 -18.50
N THR A 75 -15.50 -9.34 -17.29
CA THR A 75 -16.36 -9.48 -16.10
C THR A 75 -16.58 -8.16 -15.36
N LYS A 76 -16.58 -7.01 -16.06
CA LYS A 76 -16.70 -5.64 -15.49
C LYS A 76 -17.72 -5.50 -14.36
N GLY A 77 -18.91 -6.08 -14.51
CA GLY A 77 -19.99 -6.03 -13.50
C GLY A 77 -19.63 -6.65 -12.15
N PHE A 78 -18.61 -7.51 -12.10
CA PHE A 78 -17.99 -8.04 -10.88
C PHE A 78 -16.66 -7.35 -10.56
N PHE A 79 -15.80 -7.14 -11.56
CA PHE A 79 -14.45 -6.61 -11.37
C PHE A 79 -14.43 -5.16 -10.87
N VAL A 80 -15.32 -4.29 -11.38
CA VAL A 80 -15.43 -2.89 -10.94
C VAL A 80 -15.84 -2.77 -9.45
N PRO A 81 -16.94 -3.39 -8.97
CA PRO A 81 -17.29 -3.32 -7.55
C PRO A 81 -16.28 -4.03 -6.65
N MET A 82 -15.67 -5.14 -7.09
CA MET A 82 -14.55 -5.78 -6.37
C MET A 82 -13.39 -4.79 -6.14
N CYS A 83 -12.94 -4.10 -7.20
CA CYS A 83 -11.87 -3.12 -7.12
C CYS A 83 -12.26 -1.89 -6.28
N ALA A 84 -13.49 -1.39 -6.41
CA ALA A 84 -13.99 -0.24 -5.65
C ALA A 84 -14.08 -0.53 -4.14
N VAL A 85 -14.61 -1.70 -3.75
CA VAL A 85 -14.66 -2.10 -2.33
C VAL A 85 -13.25 -2.34 -1.78
N THR A 86 -12.38 -3.03 -2.54
CA THR A 86 -10.99 -3.26 -2.12
C THR A 86 -10.25 -1.94 -1.91
N GLY A 87 -10.28 -1.02 -2.88
CA GLY A 87 -9.62 0.29 -2.77
C GLY A 87 -10.20 1.16 -1.64
N GLY A 88 -11.52 1.17 -1.47
CA GLY A 88 -12.19 1.91 -0.40
C GLY A 88 -11.74 1.44 1.00
N PHE A 89 -11.83 0.13 1.27
CA PHE A 89 -11.43 -0.41 2.57
C PHE A 89 -9.91 -0.41 2.78
N PHE A 90 -9.08 -0.51 1.73
CA PHE A 90 -7.63 -0.34 1.84
C PHE A 90 -7.26 1.10 2.26
N LEU A 91 -7.85 2.11 1.64
CA LEU A 91 -7.60 3.51 2.01
C LEU A 91 -8.08 3.81 3.43
N ILE A 92 -9.27 3.34 3.81
CA ILE A 92 -9.78 3.44 5.19
C ILE A 92 -8.82 2.74 6.18
N THR A 93 -8.26 1.58 5.81
CA THR A 93 -7.26 0.86 6.64
C THR A 93 -6.03 1.72 6.92
N MET A 94 -5.49 2.44 5.92
CA MET A 94 -4.33 3.32 6.10
C MET A 94 -4.64 4.47 7.09
N PHE A 95 -5.80 5.11 6.95
CA PHE A 95 -6.26 6.12 7.92
C PHE A 95 -6.46 5.53 9.33
N VAL A 96 -7.00 4.31 9.43
CA VAL A 96 -7.23 3.62 10.70
C VAL A 96 -5.92 3.27 11.41
N ILE A 97 -4.89 2.81 10.71
CA ILE A 97 -3.55 2.58 11.29
C ILE A 97 -3.00 3.88 11.88
N ARG A 98 -3.01 4.97 11.10
CA ARG A 98 -2.52 6.28 11.53
C ARG A 98 -3.32 6.84 12.71
N PHE A 99 -4.65 6.70 12.72
CA PHE A 99 -5.51 7.11 13.83
C PHE A 99 -5.28 6.26 15.09
N ALA A 100 -5.07 4.94 14.94
CA ALA A 100 -4.78 4.02 16.04
C ALA A 100 -3.43 4.30 16.71
N ARG A 101 -2.41 4.75 15.95
CA ARG A 101 -1.15 5.31 16.49
C ARG A 101 -1.39 6.58 17.30
N HIS A 102 -2.07 7.59 16.75
CA HIS A 102 -2.40 8.83 17.48
C HIS A 102 -3.17 8.57 18.78
N ARG A 103 -4.10 7.61 18.77
CA ARG A 103 -4.89 7.20 19.94
C ARG A 103 -4.15 6.25 20.91
N ARG A 104 -2.86 5.96 20.67
CA ARG A 104 -2.01 5.06 21.47
C ARG A 104 -2.57 3.64 21.64
N LEU A 105 -3.35 3.18 20.64
CA LEU A 105 -3.86 1.82 20.52
C LEU A 105 -2.80 0.88 19.93
N LEU A 106 -1.97 1.44 19.05
CA LEU A 106 -0.73 0.86 18.57
C LEU A 106 0.47 1.49 19.30
N TYR A 107 1.68 1.00 19.03
CA TYR A 107 2.91 1.62 19.51
C TYR A 107 2.95 3.11 19.11
N PRO A 108 3.29 4.03 20.03
CA PRO A 108 3.33 5.46 19.75
C PRO A 108 4.54 5.84 18.90
N ASP A 109 4.34 6.82 18.02
CA ASP A 109 5.42 7.42 17.23
C ASP A 109 6.51 8.01 18.15
N ARG A 110 7.78 7.83 17.78
CA ARG A 110 8.98 8.18 18.56
C ARG A 110 9.92 9.11 17.80
N TYR A 111 9.91 9.04 16.47
CA TYR A 111 10.69 9.89 15.56
C TYR A 111 9.77 10.72 14.66
N ILE A 112 10.28 11.83 14.13
CA ILE A 112 9.57 12.65 13.14
C ILE A 112 9.41 11.91 11.79
N ALA A 113 10.29 10.94 11.50
CA ALA A 113 10.24 10.13 10.28
C ALA A 113 9.03 9.18 10.23
N GLU A 114 8.62 8.58 11.35
CA GLU A 114 7.47 7.66 11.41
C GLU A 114 6.14 8.31 10.98
N PRO A 115 5.69 9.45 11.53
CA PRO A 115 4.44 10.09 11.11
C PRO A 115 4.51 10.62 9.67
N VAL A 116 5.70 11.01 9.18
CA VAL A 116 5.89 11.39 7.78
C VAL A 116 5.69 10.17 6.86
N LEU A 117 6.36 9.05 7.14
CA LEU A 117 6.19 7.79 6.40
C LEU A 117 4.73 7.30 6.43
N GLY A 118 4.05 7.41 7.58
CA GLY A 118 2.63 7.10 7.70
C GLY A 118 1.72 7.98 6.82
N TYR A 119 2.00 9.28 6.70
CA TYR A 119 1.26 10.17 5.80
C TYR A 119 1.63 9.95 4.32
N THR A 120 2.89 9.68 3.99
CA THR A 120 3.32 9.25 2.64
C THR A 120 2.62 7.97 2.23
N SER A 121 2.51 6.98 3.13
CA SER A 121 1.79 5.73 2.92
C SER A 121 0.31 5.97 2.57
N ILE A 122 -0.37 6.87 3.29
CA ILE A 122 -1.77 7.25 3.02
C ILE A 122 -1.91 7.94 1.65
N PHE A 123 -1.04 8.91 1.33
CA PHE A 123 -1.09 9.63 0.06
C PHE A 123 -0.94 8.68 -1.14
N PHE A 124 0.11 7.85 -1.13
CA PHE A 124 0.33 6.88 -2.20
C PHE A 124 -0.73 5.77 -2.24
N ALA A 125 -1.37 5.42 -1.11
CA ALA A 125 -2.53 4.55 -1.11
C ALA A 125 -3.74 5.18 -1.81
N ALA A 126 -4.01 6.48 -1.59
CA ALA A 126 -5.10 7.17 -2.29
C ALA A 126 -4.87 7.23 -3.81
N CYS A 127 -3.62 7.45 -4.24
CA CYS A 127 -3.23 7.32 -5.65
C CYS A 127 -3.45 5.90 -6.18
N ALA A 128 -3.02 4.86 -5.44
CA ALA A 128 -3.18 3.46 -5.82
C ALA A 128 -4.66 3.08 -5.95
N CYS A 129 -5.52 3.45 -5.00
CA CYS A 129 -6.97 3.20 -5.08
C CYS A 129 -7.61 3.88 -6.30
N SER A 130 -7.17 5.11 -6.61
CA SER A 130 -7.65 5.85 -7.78
C SER A 130 -7.25 5.15 -9.09
N CYS A 131 -6.02 4.62 -9.16
CA CYS A 131 -5.54 3.85 -10.31
C CYS A 131 -6.23 2.48 -10.43
N LEU A 132 -6.49 1.79 -9.31
CA LEU A 132 -7.16 0.49 -9.26
C LEU A 132 -8.63 0.58 -9.73
N ILE A 133 -9.33 1.66 -9.37
CA ILE A 133 -10.67 1.93 -9.91
C ILE A 133 -10.57 2.37 -11.38
N GLY A 134 -9.56 3.18 -11.73
CA GLY A 134 -9.29 3.61 -13.11
C GLY A 134 -9.10 2.47 -14.10
N LEU A 135 -8.24 1.49 -13.79
CA LEU A 135 -7.98 0.31 -14.62
C LEU A 135 -9.14 -0.68 -14.64
N ALA A 136 -10.00 -0.70 -13.62
CA ALA A 136 -11.20 -1.54 -13.63
C ALA A 136 -12.31 -0.98 -14.53
N VAL A 137 -12.42 0.35 -14.62
CA VAL A 137 -13.38 1.04 -15.51
C VAL A 137 -12.84 1.16 -16.95
N ARG A 138 -11.54 1.44 -17.12
CA ARG A 138 -10.86 1.45 -18.42
C ARG A 138 -10.10 0.15 -18.60
N ASP A 139 -10.77 -0.80 -19.22
CA ASP A 139 -10.37 -2.18 -19.43
C ASP A 139 -9.45 -2.40 -20.64
N ASP A 140 -8.67 -3.49 -20.63
CA ASP A 140 -7.77 -3.84 -21.75
C ASP A 140 -8.51 -3.93 -23.10
N VAL A 141 -9.70 -4.57 -23.14
CA VAL A 141 -10.42 -4.82 -24.41
C VAL A 141 -10.83 -3.55 -25.18
N HIS A 142 -11.20 -2.47 -24.48
CA HIS A 142 -11.63 -1.22 -25.12
C HIS A 142 -10.60 -0.09 -24.98
N HIS A 143 -9.65 -0.21 -24.05
CA HIS A 143 -8.77 0.88 -23.63
C HIS A 143 -7.37 0.41 -23.18
N ASP A 144 -6.80 -0.72 -23.67
CA ASP A 144 -5.43 -1.24 -23.40
C ASP A 144 -4.40 -0.13 -23.12
N ASP A 145 -4.22 0.78 -24.09
CA ASP A 145 -3.24 1.86 -24.01
C ASP A 145 -3.46 2.82 -22.81
N GLN A 146 -4.66 2.87 -22.21
CA GLN A 146 -4.97 3.59 -20.97
C GLN A 146 -5.00 2.67 -19.75
N HIS A 147 -5.50 1.44 -19.90
CA HIS A 147 -5.48 0.39 -18.88
C HIS A 147 -4.06 0.14 -18.40
N TRP A 148 -3.12 -0.10 -19.32
CA TRP A 148 -1.71 -0.28 -19.05
C TRP A 148 -1.08 0.91 -18.28
N LYS A 149 -1.43 2.15 -18.67
CA LYS A 149 -0.95 3.36 -17.98
C LYS A 149 -1.45 3.43 -16.53
N PHE A 150 -2.71 3.07 -16.27
CA PHE A 150 -3.23 2.94 -14.90
C PHE A 150 -2.64 1.75 -14.15
N THR A 151 -2.38 0.61 -14.80
CA THR A 151 -1.77 -0.59 -14.19
C THR A 151 -0.33 -0.31 -13.74
N VAL A 152 0.48 0.36 -14.56
CA VAL A 152 1.84 0.80 -14.16
C VAL A 152 1.76 1.82 -13.01
N ALA A 153 0.87 2.82 -13.09
CA ALA A 153 0.70 3.80 -12.02
C ALA A 153 0.21 3.17 -10.70
N PHE A 154 -0.70 2.20 -10.77
CA PHE A 154 -1.17 1.40 -9.64
C PHE A 154 -0.02 0.63 -8.99
N ILE A 155 0.74 -0.14 -9.78
CA ILE A 155 1.87 -0.94 -9.28
C ILE A 155 2.89 -0.05 -8.55
N VAL A 156 3.30 1.06 -9.17
CA VAL A 156 4.29 1.98 -8.56
C VAL A 156 3.74 2.63 -7.28
N THR A 157 2.53 3.20 -7.33
CA THR A 157 1.96 3.90 -6.16
C THR A 157 1.63 2.92 -5.01
N MET A 158 1.16 1.72 -5.32
CA MET A 158 0.92 0.65 -4.34
C MET A 158 2.23 0.21 -3.66
N PHE A 159 3.32 0.01 -4.42
CA PHE A 159 4.61 -0.36 -3.82
C PHE A 159 5.26 0.78 -3.03
N VAL A 160 5.14 2.04 -3.45
CA VAL A 160 5.63 3.18 -2.64
C VAL A 160 4.83 3.31 -1.34
N SER A 161 3.50 3.11 -1.38
CA SER A 161 2.65 3.06 -0.18
C SER A 161 3.08 1.92 0.75
N ALA A 162 3.23 0.71 0.22
CA ALA A 162 3.65 -0.46 0.98
C ALA A 162 5.05 -0.31 1.58
N ALA A 163 6.00 0.24 0.82
CA ALA A 163 7.36 0.52 1.29
C ALA A 163 7.37 1.57 2.43
N ALA A 164 6.59 2.64 2.31
CA ALA A 164 6.47 3.64 3.37
C ALA A 164 5.90 3.05 4.67
N ASN A 165 4.85 2.22 4.57
CA ASN A 165 4.30 1.46 5.70
C ASN A 165 5.34 0.50 6.31
N VAL A 166 6.08 -0.25 5.48
CA VAL A 166 7.11 -1.19 5.93
C VAL A 166 8.27 -0.47 6.62
N MET A 167 8.70 0.69 6.12
CA MET A 167 9.74 1.51 6.75
C MET A 167 9.29 2.09 8.10
N GLU A 168 8.03 2.52 8.23
CA GLU A 168 7.42 2.94 9.52
C GLU A 168 7.48 1.79 10.56
N TRP A 169 7.32 0.54 10.12
CA TRP A 169 7.45 -0.66 10.96
C TRP A 169 8.89 -1.13 11.18
N PHE A 170 9.85 -0.78 10.32
CA PHE A 170 11.28 -1.04 10.55
C PHE A 170 11.90 -0.10 11.58
N ILE A 171 11.55 1.19 11.56
CA ILE A 171 11.98 2.14 12.59
C ILE A 171 11.48 1.64 13.97
N MET A 172 10.21 1.24 14.06
CA MET A 172 9.64 0.64 15.27
C MET A 172 10.38 -0.65 15.70
N LEU A 173 10.72 -1.53 14.76
CA LEU A 173 11.44 -2.78 15.04
C LEU A 173 12.82 -2.52 15.68
N HIS A 174 13.51 -1.44 15.32
CA HIS A 174 14.80 -1.08 15.93
C HIS A 174 14.66 -0.83 17.45
N PHE A 175 13.62 -0.11 17.90
CA PHE A 175 13.41 0.22 19.32
C PHE A 175 12.74 -0.89 20.13
N PHE A 176 11.92 -1.72 19.48
CA PHE A 176 11.14 -2.77 20.11
C PHE A 176 11.53 -4.18 19.65
N SER A 177 12.81 -4.38 19.29
CA SER A 177 13.39 -5.63 18.76
C SER A 177 13.14 -6.87 19.64
N TYR A 178 13.03 -6.69 20.96
CA TYR A 178 12.65 -7.74 21.91
C TYR A 178 11.22 -8.30 21.67
N SER A 179 10.34 -7.54 21.02
CA SER A 179 8.99 -7.96 20.67
C SER A 179 9.01 -8.88 19.45
N ARG A 180 9.06 -10.20 19.70
CA ARG A 180 8.93 -11.25 18.67
C ARG A 180 7.74 -11.03 17.73
N TYR A 181 6.68 -10.39 18.21
CA TYR A 181 5.50 -10.02 17.42
C TYR A 181 5.81 -8.99 16.33
N ILE A 182 6.45 -7.86 16.68
CA ILE A 182 6.82 -6.81 15.72
C ILE A 182 7.85 -7.37 14.73
N CYS A 183 8.82 -8.14 15.24
CA CYS A 183 9.82 -8.80 14.41
C CYS A 183 9.15 -9.66 13.32
N TRP A 184 8.20 -10.53 13.71
CA TRP A 184 7.45 -11.35 12.76
C TRP A 184 6.64 -10.51 11.77
N THR A 185 5.83 -9.54 12.22
CA THR A 185 5.00 -8.73 11.31
C THR A 185 5.83 -7.91 10.32
N THR A 186 6.91 -7.28 10.77
CA THR A 186 7.78 -6.46 9.92
C THR A 186 8.54 -7.32 8.89
N TRP A 187 9.08 -8.48 9.29
CA TRP A 187 9.79 -9.36 8.35
C TRP A 187 8.84 -10.05 7.35
N THR A 188 7.67 -10.53 7.78
CA THR A 188 6.68 -11.12 6.86
C THR A 188 6.24 -10.11 5.80
N LYS A 189 6.00 -8.86 6.18
CA LYS A 189 5.73 -7.78 5.21
C LYS A 189 6.88 -7.54 4.25
N LEU A 190 8.12 -7.45 4.72
CA LEU A 190 9.27 -7.19 3.85
C LEU A 190 9.42 -8.31 2.80
N VAL A 191 9.27 -9.57 3.21
CA VAL A 191 9.33 -10.72 2.29
C VAL A 191 8.22 -10.63 1.23
N VAL A 192 6.97 -10.34 1.65
CA VAL A 192 5.84 -10.14 0.72
C VAL A 192 6.08 -8.97 -0.23
N LEU A 193 6.60 -7.85 0.26
CA LEU A 193 6.92 -6.66 -0.53
C LEU A 193 8.01 -6.93 -1.58
N VAL A 194 9.14 -7.54 -1.16
CA VAL A 194 10.27 -7.84 -2.05
C VAL A 194 9.88 -8.88 -3.10
N LEU A 195 9.19 -9.96 -2.72
CA LEU A 195 8.71 -10.96 -3.68
C LEU A 195 7.69 -10.37 -4.65
N GLY A 196 6.77 -9.52 -4.17
CA GLY A 196 5.84 -8.79 -5.02
C GLY A 196 6.53 -7.89 -6.05
N ILE A 197 7.55 -7.13 -5.64
CA ILE A 197 8.35 -6.28 -6.55
C ILE A 197 9.06 -7.12 -7.61
N ILE A 198 9.68 -8.25 -7.22
CA ILE A 198 10.33 -9.17 -8.17
C ILE A 198 9.32 -9.71 -9.18
N CYS A 199 8.14 -10.17 -8.74
CA CYS A 199 7.09 -10.65 -9.63
C CYS A 199 6.56 -9.56 -10.58
N ALA A 200 6.40 -8.33 -10.11
CA ALA A 200 5.96 -7.21 -10.94
C ALA A 200 6.99 -6.81 -12.02
N ILE A 201 8.28 -6.84 -11.68
CA ILE A 201 9.37 -6.62 -12.66
C ILE A 201 9.38 -7.75 -13.71
N CYS A 202 9.22 -9.00 -13.28
CA CYS A 202 9.09 -10.13 -14.20
C CYS A 202 7.86 -10.01 -15.12
N PHE A 203 6.70 -9.63 -14.60
CA PHE A 203 5.48 -9.36 -15.38
C PHE A 203 5.73 -8.31 -16.47
N GLY A 204 6.22 -7.13 -16.09
CA GLY A 204 6.50 -6.03 -17.03
C GLY A 204 7.54 -6.40 -18.09
N GLY A 205 8.61 -7.11 -17.71
CA GLY A 205 9.65 -7.56 -18.63
C GLY A 205 9.22 -8.68 -19.58
N LEU A 206 8.19 -9.47 -19.24
CA LEU A 206 7.75 -10.63 -20.02
C LEU A 206 6.51 -10.40 -20.88
N LYS A 207 5.64 -9.41 -20.60
CA LYS A 207 4.34 -9.17 -21.27
C LYS A 207 4.45 -9.14 -22.82
N SER A 208 5.56 -8.62 -23.36
CA SER A 208 5.80 -8.50 -24.81
C SER A 208 6.32 -9.78 -25.50
N ARG A 209 7.07 -10.65 -24.82
CA ARG A 209 7.76 -11.80 -25.43
C ARG A 209 7.23 -13.17 -25.01
N HIS A 210 6.68 -13.29 -23.80
CA HIS A 210 6.33 -14.57 -23.19
C HIS A 210 5.02 -14.45 -22.41
N ARG A 211 3.90 -14.19 -23.13
CA ARG A 211 2.60 -13.84 -22.55
C ARG A 211 2.16 -14.78 -21.42
N SER A 212 2.16 -16.09 -21.63
CA SER A 212 1.77 -17.09 -20.60
C SER A 212 2.67 -17.09 -19.37
N ARG A 213 3.94 -16.66 -19.47
CA ARG A 213 4.81 -16.45 -18.30
C ARG A 213 4.48 -15.14 -17.59
N ALA A 214 4.22 -14.07 -18.35
CA ALA A 214 3.83 -12.78 -17.81
C ALA A 214 2.51 -12.85 -17.03
N ALA A 215 1.48 -13.52 -17.57
CA ALA A 215 0.21 -13.73 -16.88
C ALA A 215 0.40 -14.46 -15.54
N ARG A 216 1.23 -15.51 -15.49
CA ARG A 216 1.57 -16.19 -14.22
C ARG A 216 2.19 -15.23 -13.19
N PHE A 217 3.04 -14.31 -13.63
CA PHE A 217 3.61 -13.28 -12.75
C PHE A 217 2.61 -12.20 -12.33
N GLU A 218 1.65 -11.82 -13.18
CA GLU A 218 0.54 -10.94 -12.82
C GLU A 218 -0.33 -11.57 -11.72
N TRP A 219 -0.81 -12.80 -11.94
CA TRP A 219 -1.56 -13.58 -10.94
C TRP A 219 -0.79 -13.70 -9.62
N THR A 220 0.50 -14.04 -9.69
CA THR A 220 1.37 -14.15 -8.51
C THR A 220 1.50 -12.80 -7.79
N THR A 221 1.65 -11.69 -8.52
CA THR A 221 1.72 -10.33 -7.94
C THR A 221 0.41 -9.94 -7.27
N ALA A 222 -0.75 -10.27 -7.87
CA ALA A 222 -2.06 -10.01 -7.30
C ALA A 222 -2.31 -10.82 -6.01
N PHE A 223 -1.80 -12.05 -5.91
CA PHE A 223 -1.83 -12.83 -4.66
C PHE A 223 -0.81 -12.32 -3.62
N PHE A 224 0.36 -11.78 -4.01
CA PHE A 224 1.22 -11.06 -3.07
C PHE A 224 0.55 -9.80 -2.51
N LEU A 225 -0.31 -9.13 -3.29
CA LEU A 225 -1.14 -8.03 -2.79
C LEU A 225 -2.19 -8.51 -1.77
N SER A 226 -2.84 -9.67 -1.97
CA SER A 226 -3.64 -10.32 -0.91
C SER A 226 -2.85 -10.53 0.38
N LEU A 227 -1.62 -11.04 0.28
CA LEU A 227 -0.75 -11.27 1.45
C LEU A 227 -0.34 -9.96 2.12
N PHE A 228 -0.14 -8.87 1.36
CA PHE A 228 0.13 -7.56 1.93
C PHE A 228 -1.07 -7.02 2.70
N TYR A 229 -2.29 -7.12 2.14
CA TYR A 229 -3.51 -6.76 2.88
C TYR A 229 -3.71 -7.62 4.14
N ALA A 230 -3.40 -8.92 4.09
CA ALA A 230 -3.41 -9.79 5.27
C ALA A 230 -2.40 -9.36 6.35
N CYS A 231 -1.25 -8.79 5.95
CA CYS A 231 -0.30 -8.21 6.91
C CYS A 231 -0.87 -6.94 7.60
N LEU A 232 -1.77 -6.20 6.97
CA LEU A 232 -2.47 -5.07 7.61
C LEU A 232 -3.51 -5.54 8.64
N CYS A 233 -4.07 -6.75 8.49
CA CYS A 233 -4.82 -7.39 9.57
C CYS A 233 -3.91 -7.65 10.78
N ALA A 234 -2.65 -8.06 10.55
CA ALA A 234 -1.68 -8.24 11.63
C ALA A 234 -1.35 -6.90 12.33
N ASP A 235 -1.12 -5.81 11.60
CA ASP A 235 -0.91 -4.47 12.17
C ASP A 235 -1.99 -4.07 13.17
N LEU A 236 -3.26 -4.29 12.82
CA LEU A 236 -4.42 -3.85 13.61
C LEU A 236 -4.92 -4.91 14.61
N SER A 237 -4.47 -6.16 14.53
CA SER A 237 -4.78 -7.24 15.48
C SER A 237 -4.59 -6.88 16.98
N PRO A 238 -3.60 -6.05 17.37
CA PRO A 238 -3.44 -5.63 18.77
C PRO A 238 -4.57 -4.74 19.28
N THR A 239 -5.23 -3.97 18.43
CA THR A 239 -6.33 -3.07 18.83
C THR A 239 -7.52 -3.83 19.41
N CYS A 240 -7.72 -5.09 18.98
CA CYS A 240 -8.71 -6.03 19.54
C CYS A 240 -8.41 -6.47 20.98
N LYS A 241 -7.18 -6.28 21.48
CA LYS A 241 -6.71 -6.75 22.80
C LYS A 241 -6.06 -5.60 23.60
N PRO A 242 -6.84 -4.57 24.00
CA PRO A 242 -6.35 -3.51 24.89
C PRO A 242 -5.72 -4.10 26.15
N GLY A 243 -4.57 -3.55 26.55
CA GLY A 243 -3.74 -4.06 27.66
C GLY A 243 -2.66 -5.06 27.25
N ARG A 244 -2.61 -5.55 26.00
CA ARG A 244 -1.50 -6.42 25.54
C ARG A 244 -0.21 -5.64 25.24
N PHE A 245 -0.27 -4.32 25.04
CA PHE A 245 0.90 -3.48 24.83
C PHE A 245 1.36 -2.75 26.10
N PRO A 246 2.68 -2.62 26.34
CA PRO A 246 3.20 -2.34 27.69
C PRO A 246 3.31 -0.83 27.97
N ASN A 247 2.20 -0.10 27.76
CA ASN A 247 2.06 1.37 27.79
C ASN A 247 2.38 2.05 29.14
N TYR A 248 2.99 1.34 30.10
CA TYR A 248 3.65 1.97 31.24
C TYR A 248 5.00 1.30 31.56
N LYS A 249 5.05 -0.03 31.77
CA LYS A 249 6.28 -0.73 32.20
C LYS A 249 7.49 -0.57 31.27
N LEU A 250 7.29 -0.55 29.94
CA LEU A 250 8.43 -0.34 29.01
C LEU A 250 8.84 1.13 28.95
N GLN A 251 7.92 2.07 29.14
CA GLN A 251 8.24 3.49 29.18
C GLN A 251 8.93 3.88 30.50
N SER A 252 8.55 3.27 31.63
CA SER A 252 9.29 3.43 32.90
C SER A 252 10.66 2.77 32.83
N ALA A 253 10.79 1.54 32.33
CA ALA A 253 12.08 0.88 32.17
C ALA A 253 13.02 1.63 31.20
N TYR A 254 12.51 2.20 30.11
CA TYR A 254 13.29 3.04 29.22
C TYR A 254 13.68 4.38 29.88
N LYS A 255 12.74 5.07 30.55
CA LYS A 255 13.06 6.29 31.30
C LYS A 255 14.14 6.03 32.35
N GLN A 256 14.05 4.92 33.09
CA GLN A 256 15.01 4.52 34.12
C GLN A 256 16.37 4.14 33.53
N ARG A 257 16.42 3.45 32.38
CA ARG A 257 17.68 3.17 31.67
C ARG A 257 18.35 4.45 31.16
N ASN A 258 17.57 5.42 30.69
CA ASN A 258 18.09 6.69 30.18
C ASN A 258 18.43 7.70 31.29
N SER A 259 17.73 7.70 32.44
CA SER A 259 18.11 8.53 33.59
C SER A 259 19.45 8.08 34.17
N VAL A 260 19.62 6.76 34.36
CA VAL A 260 20.90 6.17 34.77
C VAL A 260 22.03 6.48 33.78
N ALA A 261 21.72 6.69 32.49
CA ALA A 261 22.73 7.12 31.51
C ALA A 261 23.12 8.61 31.63
N THR A 262 22.22 9.49 32.10
CA THR A 262 22.59 10.86 32.50
C THR A 262 23.33 10.88 33.84
N ASP A 263 22.98 10.02 34.79
CA ASP A 263 23.61 9.93 36.12
C ASP A 263 25.05 9.36 36.08
N ILE A 264 25.47 8.80 34.94
CA ILE A 264 26.80 8.18 34.73
C ILE A 264 27.75 9.08 33.91
N LEU A 265 27.24 10.15 33.27
CA LEU A 265 28.13 11.22 32.79
C LEU A 265 28.66 11.97 34.01
N PRO A 266 29.98 12.24 34.11
CA PRO A 266 30.52 13.06 35.18
C PRO A 266 29.79 14.41 35.22
N GLN A 267 29.13 14.69 36.34
CA GLN A 267 28.57 15.99 36.64
C GLN A 267 29.74 16.94 36.86
N HIS A 268 30.29 17.49 35.77
CA HIS A 268 31.41 18.41 35.83
C HIS A 268 30.96 19.65 36.59
N ASP A 269 31.53 19.86 37.78
CA ASP A 269 31.07 20.88 38.72
C ASP A 269 31.16 22.27 38.08
N MET A 270 30.00 22.78 37.66
CA MET A 270 29.82 24.21 37.41
C MET A 270 29.83 24.89 38.78
N PRO A 271 30.75 25.84 39.04
CA PRO A 271 30.78 26.54 40.32
C PRO A 271 29.45 27.26 40.54
N PRO A 272 28.98 27.37 41.80
CA PRO A 272 27.70 28.01 42.10
C PRO A 272 27.73 29.48 41.62
N PRO A 273 26.65 29.99 41.01
CA PRO A 273 26.57 31.40 40.64
C PRO A 273 26.69 32.26 41.90
N ALA A 274 27.57 33.26 41.86
CA ALA A 274 27.63 34.29 42.88
C ALA A 274 26.32 35.07 42.91
N GLY A 275 25.90 35.49 44.11
CA GLY A 275 24.52 35.93 44.36
C GLY A 275 24.12 37.28 43.77
N ASP A 276 22.80 37.42 43.67
CA ASP A 276 22.02 38.63 43.95
C ASP A 276 22.38 39.93 43.21
N VAL A 277 21.72 40.13 42.05
CA VAL A 277 21.32 41.47 41.59
C VAL A 277 19.84 41.44 41.22
N GLU A 278 19.07 42.33 41.85
CA GLU A 278 17.63 42.50 41.66
C GLU A 278 17.34 43.49 40.50
N ALA A 279 16.45 43.15 39.55
CA ALA A 279 15.59 44.08 38.80
C ALA A 279 14.79 43.42 37.66
N GLY A 280 13.62 44.00 37.34
CA GLY A 280 13.15 44.13 35.94
C GLY A 280 12.04 43.19 35.47
N TYR A 281 10.82 43.72 35.35
CA TYR A 281 9.83 43.21 34.39
C TYR A 281 10.30 43.48 32.96
N GLY A 282 10.13 42.53 32.04
CA GLY A 282 10.49 42.68 30.61
C GLY A 282 9.73 41.70 29.73
N GLU A 283 9.20 42.20 28.61
CA GLU A 283 8.34 41.47 27.67
C GLU A 283 9.08 41.15 26.34
N ASN A 284 8.50 40.25 25.54
CA ASN A 284 8.72 40.04 24.09
C ASN A 284 9.94 39.24 23.56
N LEU A 285 9.57 38.08 22.98
CA LEU A 285 9.83 37.64 21.60
C LEU A 285 11.24 37.24 21.09
N ALA A 286 11.15 36.32 20.12
CA ALA A 286 12.07 36.03 19.02
C ALA A 286 13.33 35.18 19.30
N ARG A 287 13.63 34.36 18.30
CA ARG A 287 14.79 33.47 18.16
C ARG A 287 15.66 34.04 17.03
N PRO A 288 16.99 33.93 17.15
CA PRO A 288 17.77 33.38 16.03
C PRO A 288 18.74 32.29 16.48
N ALA A 289 19.49 31.73 15.53
CA ALA A 289 20.51 30.70 15.77
C ALA A 289 21.92 31.31 15.83
N PRO A 290 22.91 30.66 16.49
CA PRO A 290 24.30 31.10 16.49
C PRO A 290 25.01 30.82 15.15
N PRO A 291 26.00 31.65 14.74
CA PRO A 291 26.72 31.53 13.47
C PRO A 291 28.05 30.76 13.57
N PHE A 292 28.74 30.63 12.43
CA PHE A 292 30.15 30.21 12.34
C PHE A 292 31.12 31.32 12.79
N ALA A 293 32.19 30.92 13.49
CA ALA A 293 33.49 31.60 13.61
C ALA A 293 34.51 30.50 13.98
N SER A 294 35.51 30.12 13.18
CA SER A 294 36.69 30.86 12.68
C SER A 294 37.76 31.13 13.74
N ASN A 295 38.88 30.43 13.64
CA ASN A 295 40.18 30.78 14.25
C ASN A 295 41.30 30.34 13.29
N GLU A 296 42.01 31.31 12.72
CA GLU A 296 43.43 31.20 12.33
C GLU A 296 44.28 31.28 13.63
N GLN A 297 45.59 31.03 13.75
CA GLN A 297 46.80 30.91 12.90
C GLN A 297 47.76 29.94 13.68
N GLU A 298 48.90 29.38 13.26
CA GLU A 298 49.74 29.29 12.04
C GLU A 298 50.51 27.92 12.16
N GLU A 299 51.67 27.50 11.63
CA GLU A 299 52.77 27.98 10.75
C GLU A 299 53.49 26.73 10.17
N SER A 300 54.44 26.95 9.26
CA SER A 300 55.64 26.15 8.98
C SER A 300 55.58 25.00 7.95
N ASN A 301 56.00 25.37 6.73
CA ASN A 301 57.03 24.71 5.91
C ASN A 301 56.87 23.25 5.40
N ALA A 302 56.56 23.10 4.10
CA ALA A 302 57.42 22.53 3.02
C ALA A 302 56.56 22.23 1.75
N THR A 303 56.67 22.96 0.64
CA THR A 303 57.74 23.04 -0.38
C THR A 303 57.74 21.87 -1.40
N SER A 304 57.88 22.19 -2.70
CA SER A 304 57.91 21.27 -3.88
C SER A 304 56.54 20.65 -4.26
N SER A 305 55.91 20.91 -5.41
CA SER A 305 56.30 20.70 -6.83
C SER A 305 56.36 19.22 -7.25
N GLY A 306 55.72 18.77 -8.35
CA GLY A 306 54.82 19.48 -9.28
C GLY A 306 54.44 18.63 -10.52
N GLN A 307 54.09 19.32 -11.62
CA GLN A 307 53.89 18.84 -13.01
C GLN A 307 52.66 18.00 -13.39
N THR A 308 52.12 18.36 -14.56
CA THR A 308 51.01 17.77 -15.30
C THR A 308 51.51 17.09 -16.59
N SER A 309 50.90 15.96 -16.97
CA SER A 309 50.81 15.49 -18.38
C SER A 309 49.67 14.46 -18.46
N PHE A 310 48.61 14.61 -19.27
CA PHE A 310 48.53 14.63 -20.74
C PHE A 310 49.17 13.41 -21.43
N ILE A 311 48.32 12.43 -21.79
CA ILE A 311 48.54 11.48 -22.90
C ILE A 311 47.25 11.43 -23.73
N SER A 312 47.38 11.28 -25.05
CA SER A 312 46.28 11.41 -26.04
C SER A 312 45.81 10.06 -26.60
N LEU A 313 44.76 10.10 -27.44
CA LEU A 313 44.26 8.96 -28.22
C LEU A 313 45.26 8.48 -29.30
N PRO A 314 44.98 7.31 -29.91
CA PRO A 314 44.65 7.38 -31.34
C PRO A 314 43.29 6.70 -31.70
N PRO A 315 42.69 7.00 -32.87
CA PRO A 315 41.32 6.59 -33.21
C PRO A 315 41.19 5.64 -34.44
N ALA A 316 39.94 5.35 -34.79
CA ALA A 316 39.40 5.00 -36.11
C ALA A 316 39.44 3.53 -36.61
N ALA A 317 38.24 3.01 -36.85
CA ALA A 317 37.90 2.07 -37.93
C ALA A 317 36.50 2.46 -38.45
N VAL A 318 36.24 2.35 -39.76
CA VAL A 318 35.10 3.02 -40.44
C VAL A 318 34.50 2.13 -41.54
N ALA A 319 33.17 2.21 -41.72
CA ALA A 319 32.39 1.73 -42.87
C ALA A 319 32.30 0.18 -43.07
N PRO A 320 31.35 -0.34 -43.89
CA PRO A 320 30.41 0.37 -44.77
C PRO A 320 28.91 0.16 -44.48
N GLN A 321 28.10 1.01 -45.13
CA GLN A 321 26.64 0.92 -45.17
C GLN A 321 26.19 -0.08 -46.26
N GLY A 322 25.22 -0.94 -45.96
CA GLY A 322 24.49 -1.73 -46.96
C GLY A 322 23.22 -1.00 -47.40
N ARG A 323 23.18 -0.52 -48.65
CA ARG A 323 22.01 0.16 -49.24
C ARG A 323 21.30 -0.77 -50.21
N VAL A 324 20.05 -1.13 -49.92
CA VAL A 324 19.16 -1.79 -50.88
C VAL A 324 17.88 -0.97 -50.99
N SER A 325 17.67 -0.36 -52.16
CA SER A 325 16.35 0.12 -52.58
C SER A 325 15.56 -1.05 -53.15
N GLY A 326 14.26 -1.09 -52.94
CA GLY A 326 13.39 -2.14 -53.47
C GLY A 326 11.92 -1.73 -53.35
N ASP A 327 11.38 -1.17 -54.42
CA ASP A 327 9.97 -0.76 -54.49
C ASP A 327 9.05 -1.99 -54.48
N ALA A 328 8.06 -1.99 -53.58
CA ALA A 328 6.96 -2.92 -53.58
C ALA A 328 5.66 -2.16 -53.24
N ALA A 329 4.74 -2.09 -54.21
CA ALA A 329 3.51 -1.32 -54.07
C ALA A 329 2.47 -2.02 -53.18
N PHE A 330 1.46 -1.24 -52.76
CA PHE A 330 0.22 -1.74 -52.19
C PHE A 330 -0.42 -2.84 -53.06
N PRO A 331 -1.13 -3.78 -52.42
CA PRO A 331 -2.54 -3.95 -52.75
C PRO A 331 -3.43 -3.55 -51.56
N ALA A 332 -4.39 -2.67 -51.80
CA ALA A 332 -5.42 -2.29 -50.83
C ALA A 332 -6.78 -2.86 -51.23
N ALA A 333 -7.33 -3.79 -50.45
CA ALA A 333 -8.74 -4.21 -50.46
C ALA A 333 -9.03 -5.17 -49.28
N PRO A 334 -10.30 -5.36 -48.86
CA PRO A 334 -11.51 -4.60 -49.17
C PRO A 334 -12.18 -3.95 -47.94
N ARG A 335 -12.95 -2.87 -48.16
CA ARG A 335 -13.98 -2.38 -47.22
C ARG A 335 -15.35 -2.91 -47.66
N ALA A 336 -16.02 -3.71 -46.84
CA ALA A 336 -17.48 -3.95 -46.89
C ALA A 336 -17.95 -4.77 -45.66
N PRO A 337 -19.22 -4.70 -45.25
CA PRO A 337 -20.09 -3.52 -45.20
C PRO A 337 -20.73 -3.31 -43.81
N ALA A 338 -21.18 -2.10 -43.51
CA ALA A 338 -21.95 -1.81 -42.30
C ALA A 338 -23.44 -2.21 -42.49
N ALA A 339 -23.76 -3.50 -42.32
CA ALA A 339 -25.11 -4.02 -42.57
C ALA A 339 -25.49 -5.25 -41.70
N ALA A 340 -25.27 -5.20 -40.38
CA ALA A 340 -25.58 -6.31 -39.46
C ALA A 340 -26.17 -5.89 -38.09
N ALA A 341 -26.58 -4.63 -37.92
CA ALA A 341 -26.98 -4.06 -36.62
C ALA A 341 -28.49 -3.75 -36.47
N ALA A 342 -29.34 -4.30 -37.35
CA ALA A 342 -30.75 -3.92 -37.46
C ALA A 342 -31.71 -5.12 -37.63
N ALA A 343 -31.45 -6.24 -36.93
CA ALA A 343 -32.24 -7.47 -37.06
C ALA A 343 -32.51 -8.22 -35.72
N ALA A 344 -32.38 -7.54 -34.58
CA ALA A 344 -32.45 -8.16 -33.25
C ALA A 344 -33.24 -7.35 -32.20
N SER A 345 -34.35 -6.72 -32.61
CA SER A 345 -35.16 -5.86 -31.73
C SER A 345 -36.69 -6.06 -31.86
N ALA A 346 -37.16 -7.16 -32.47
CA ALA A 346 -38.59 -7.38 -32.69
C ALA A 346 -38.96 -8.88 -32.83
N ALA A 347 -39.03 -9.65 -31.73
CA ALA A 347 -39.73 -10.96 -31.66
C ALA A 347 -39.81 -11.62 -30.26
N VAL A 348 -40.17 -10.93 -29.16
CA VAL A 348 -40.62 -11.60 -27.90
C VAL A 348 -41.68 -10.76 -27.18
N ALA A 349 -42.95 -10.79 -27.64
CA ALA A 349 -44.01 -9.97 -27.00
C ALA A 349 -45.48 -10.40 -27.21
N THR A 350 -45.83 -11.69 -27.36
CA THR A 350 -47.21 -12.20 -27.12
C THR A 350 -47.23 -13.73 -27.04
N GLU A 351 -47.75 -14.30 -25.95
CA GLU A 351 -49.06 -14.98 -25.90
C GLU A 351 -49.26 -15.68 -24.52
N MET A 352 -50.48 -15.61 -23.98
CA MET A 352 -50.93 -16.40 -22.83
C MET A 352 -52.02 -17.37 -23.29
N PRO A 353 -52.01 -18.65 -22.88
CA PRO A 353 -53.12 -19.57 -23.12
C PRO A 353 -54.33 -19.19 -22.25
N ALA A 354 -55.54 -19.30 -22.81
CA ALA A 354 -56.81 -18.91 -22.17
C ALA A 354 -57.54 -20.09 -21.50
N GLU A 355 -58.57 -19.78 -20.71
CA GLU A 355 -59.44 -20.77 -20.06
C GLU A 355 -60.23 -21.65 -21.04
N PRO A 356 -60.46 -22.94 -20.71
CA PRO A 356 -61.47 -23.75 -21.39
C PRO A 356 -62.88 -23.41 -20.88
N ARG A 357 -63.74 -22.91 -21.76
CA ARG A 357 -65.14 -22.59 -21.44
C ARG A 357 -66.03 -23.85 -21.50
N ALA A 358 -66.96 -24.00 -20.56
CA ALA A 358 -67.83 -25.17 -20.48
C ALA A 358 -68.83 -25.27 -21.65
N VAL A 359 -69.15 -26.50 -22.04
CA VAL A 359 -70.29 -26.86 -22.91
C VAL A 359 -71.34 -27.56 -22.03
N GLN A 360 -72.62 -27.28 -22.24
CA GLN A 360 -73.68 -27.69 -21.32
C GLN A 360 -74.95 -28.20 -22.04
N VAL A 361 -75.46 -29.34 -21.55
CA VAL A 361 -76.81 -29.93 -21.71
C VAL A 361 -77.27 -30.44 -23.11
N ALA A 362 -78.05 -31.54 -23.05
CA ALA A 362 -79.30 -31.79 -23.77
C ALA A 362 -79.35 -32.85 -24.90
N ALA A 363 -79.38 -34.12 -24.50
CA ALA A 363 -80.37 -35.12 -24.96
C ALA A 363 -80.42 -36.30 -23.97
#